data_AF-A0A924XS48-F1
#
_entry.id   AF-A0A924XS48-F1
#
_cell.length_a   1.000
_cell.length_b   1.000
_cell.length_c   1.000
_cell.angle_alpha   90.00
_cell.angle_beta   90.00
_cell.angle_gamma   90.00
#
_symmetry.space_group_name_H-M   'P 1'
#
loop_
_entity.id
_entity.type
_entity.pdbx_description
1 polymer ?
#
loop_
_entity_poly.entity_id
_entity_poly.type
_entity_poly.pdbx_seq_one_letter_code
_entity_poly.pdbx_strand_id
1 'polypeptide(L)'
;MSAVLLPSSGKGKRPAAPAKPSPAAANAAAASFAALTARLDYLEAADIEQVRKAYRFADEAHLGQIRASGEPYITHPIEVAA
;
A
#
# COMPACT_ATOMS: atom_id res chain seq x y z
N MET A 1 9.98 -50.76 -17.01
CA MET A 1 9.41 -49.62 -17.76
C MET A 1 8.76 -48.69 -16.75
N SER A 2 9.52 -47.76 -16.17
CA SER A 2 9.03 -46.84 -15.14
C SER A 2 8.56 -45.55 -15.79
N ALA A 3 7.31 -45.17 -15.50
CA ALA A 3 6.63 -44.01 -16.05
C ALA A 3 7.22 -42.71 -15.51
N VAL A 4 7.51 -41.78 -16.42
CA VAL A 4 7.89 -40.39 -16.14
C VAL A 4 6.62 -39.61 -15.82
N LEU A 5 6.51 -39.05 -14.62
CA LEU A 5 5.54 -38.00 -14.31
C LEU A 5 6.03 -36.66 -14.87
N LEU A 6 5.19 -35.98 -15.67
CA LEU A 6 5.37 -34.57 -16.02
C LEU A 6 4.85 -33.69 -14.87
N PRO A 7 5.52 -32.58 -14.51
CA PRO A 7 4.95 -31.58 -13.63
C PRO A 7 3.92 -30.72 -14.36
N SER A 8 2.72 -30.64 -13.80
CA SER A 8 1.64 -29.73 -14.20
C SER A 8 2.07 -28.28 -13.97
N SER A 9 2.20 -27.51 -15.05
CA SER A 9 2.44 -26.07 -14.98
C SER A 9 1.20 -25.38 -14.44
N GLY A 10 1.25 -24.97 -13.16
CA GLY A 10 0.29 -24.07 -12.55
C GLY A 10 0.24 -22.76 -13.34
N LYS A 11 -0.92 -22.47 -13.91
CA LYS A 11 -1.19 -21.27 -14.71
C LYS A 11 -1.13 -20.03 -13.79
N GLY A 12 0.05 -19.46 -13.63
CA GLY A 12 0.26 -18.20 -12.92
C GLY A 12 -0.61 -17.12 -13.53
N LYS A 13 -1.59 -16.64 -12.76
CA LYS A 13 -2.45 -15.50 -13.11
C LYS A 13 -1.51 -14.30 -13.25
N ARG A 14 -1.29 -13.82 -14.48
CA ARG A 14 -0.49 -12.61 -14.74
C ARG A 14 -1.00 -11.49 -13.82
N PRO A 15 -0.12 -10.73 -13.13
CA PRO A 15 -0.59 -9.59 -12.35
C PRO A 15 -1.29 -8.62 -13.30
N ALA A 16 -2.52 -8.27 -12.96
CA ALA A 16 -3.24 -7.20 -13.65
C ALA A 16 -2.43 -5.91 -13.52
N ALA A 17 -2.46 -5.08 -14.58
CA ALA A 17 -1.85 -3.76 -14.57
C ALA A 17 -2.29 -2.96 -13.33
N PRO A 18 -1.45 -2.05 -12.80
CA PRO A 18 -1.78 -1.26 -11.61
C PRO A 18 -3.05 -0.47 -11.87
N ALA A 19 -4.17 -0.92 -11.30
CA ALA A 19 -5.41 -0.17 -11.32
C ALA A 19 -5.25 0.98 -10.32
N LYS A 20 -5.53 2.20 -10.78
CA LYS A 20 -5.59 3.36 -9.87
C LYS A 20 -6.56 3.03 -8.72
N PRO A 21 -6.23 3.42 -7.46
CA PRO A 21 -7.12 3.18 -6.34
C PRO A 21 -8.50 3.78 -6.63
N SER A 22 -9.56 3.11 -6.20
CA SER A 22 -10.90 3.67 -6.30
C SER A 22 -10.97 4.96 -5.47
N PRO A 23 -11.88 5.90 -5.80
CA PRO A 23 -12.06 7.12 -5.01
C PRO A 23 -12.29 6.83 -3.51
N ALA A 24 -13.01 5.75 -3.20
CA ALA A 24 -13.24 5.31 -1.84
C ALA A 24 -11.93 4.87 -1.14
N ALA A 25 -11.06 4.16 -1.84
CA ALA A 25 -9.77 3.70 -1.30
C ALA A 25 -8.81 4.88 -1.07
N ALA A 26 -8.79 5.86 -1.98
CA ALA A 26 -8.03 7.09 -1.82
C ALA A 26 -8.51 7.91 -0.62
N ASN A 27 -9.83 8.06 -0.45
CA ASN A 27 -10.41 8.73 0.70
C ASN A 27 -10.09 8.01 2.03
N ALA A 28 -10.12 6.68 2.03
CA ALA A 28 -9.76 5.88 3.21
C ALA A 28 -8.28 6.09 3.60
N ALA A 29 -7.36 6.05 2.63
CA ALA A 29 -5.94 6.33 2.88
C ALA A 29 -5.71 7.75 3.43
N ALA A 30 -6.42 8.75 2.88
CA ALA A 30 -6.36 10.13 3.37
C ALA A 30 -6.89 10.27 4.82
N ALA A 31 -7.99 9.58 5.15
CA ALA A 31 -8.53 9.55 6.52
C ALA A 31 -7.55 8.89 7.51
N SER A 32 -6.92 7.77 7.13
CA SER A 32 -5.92 7.10 7.97
C SER A 32 -4.69 7.98 8.20
N PHE A 33 -4.21 8.69 7.17
CA PHE A 33 -3.09 9.62 7.32
C PHE A 33 -3.46 10.82 8.20
N ALA A 34 -4.68 11.35 8.09
CA ALA A 34 -5.15 12.42 8.97
C ALA A 34 -5.13 11.97 10.45
N ALA A 35 -5.59 10.75 10.73
CA ALA A 35 -5.56 10.16 12.07
C ALA A 35 -4.12 9.98 12.59
N LEU A 36 -3.18 9.57 11.74
CA LEU A 36 -1.75 9.52 12.08
C LEU A 36 -1.25 10.92 12.48
N THR A 37 -1.46 11.94 11.64
CA THR A 37 -0.95 13.29 11.93
C THR A 37 -1.54 13.92 13.20
N ALA A 38 -2.75 13.54 13.59
CA ALA A 38 -3.36 14.00 14.84
C ALA A 38 -2.66 13.43 16.10
N ARG A 39 -1.92 12.32 15.97
CA ARG A 39 -1.15 11.68 17.06
C ARG A 39 0.29 12.18 17.15
N LEU A 40 0.73 13.02 16.21
CA LEU A 40 2.10 13.55 16.12
C LEU A 40 2.24 14.92 16.79
N ASP A 41 1.38 15.25 17.75
CA ASP A 41 1.36 16.54 18.46
C ASP A 41 2.60 16.77 19.35
N TYR A 42 3.38 15.72 19.59
CA TYR A 42 4.67 15.77 20.26
C TYR A 42 5.84 16.21 19.36
N LEU A 43 5.61 16.34 18.04
CA LEU A 43 6.63 16.76 17.08
C LEU A 43 6.54 18.25 16.77
N GLU A 44 7.67 18.84 16.40
CA GLU A 44 7.69 20.18 15.84
C GLU A 44 7.05 20.22 14.44
N ALA A 45 6.57 21.39 14.03
CA ALA A 45 5.93 21.56 12.72
C ALA A 45 6.85 21.15 11.56
N ALA A 46 8.17 21.37 11.68
CA ALA A 46 9.14 20.96 10.67
C ALA A 46 9.20 19.43 10.49
N ASP A 47 9.11 18.68 11.57
CA ASP A 47 9.11 17.22 11.55
C ASP A 47 7.80 16.67 11.00
N ILE A 48 6.66 17.29 11.36
CA ILE A 48 5.35 16.94 10.77
C ILE A 48 5.39 17.14 9.25
N GLU A 49 5.97 18.24 8.76
CA GLU A 49 6.15 18.46 7.32
C GLU A 49 7.05 17.42 6.66
N GLN A 50 8.07 16.93 7.38
CA GLN A 50 8.90 15.84 6.90
C GLN A 50 8.11 14.52 6.79
N VAL A 51 7.23 14.22 7.75
CA VAL A 51 6.31 13.08 7.67
C VAL A 51 5.35 13.20 6.49
N ARG A 52 4.80 14.40 6.22
CA ARG A 52 3.97 14.64 5.02
C ARG A 52 4.72 14.39 3.72
N LYS A 53 5.99 14.77 3.63
CA LYS A 53 6.85 14.48 2.47
C LYS A 53 7.07 12.97 2.31
N ALA A 54 7.38 12.27 3.40
CA ALA A 54 7.56 10.82 3.40
C ALA A 54 6.28 10.09 2.98
N TYR A 55 5.11 10.54 3.45
CA TYR A 55 3.81 10.00 3.02
C TYR A 55 3.59 10.15 1.52
N ARG A 56 3.80 11.35 0.95
CA ARG A 56 3.67 11.57 -0.51
C ARG A 56 4.61 10.66 -1.31
N PHE A 57 5.85 10.53 -0.87
CA PHE A 57 6.81 9.63 -1.49
C PHE A 57 6.34 8.16 -1.45
N ALA A 58 5.83 7.72 -0.29
CA ALA A 58 5.30 6.37 -0.15
C ALA A 58 4.04 6.15 -1.00
N ASP A 59 3.13 7.11 -1.06
CA ASP A 59 1.89 7.02 -1.86
C ASP A 59 2.21 6.86 -3.36
N GLU A 60 3.15 7.67 -3.86
CA GLU A 60 3.64 7.56 -5.24
C GLU A 60 4.33 6.22 -5.50
N ALA A 61 5.20 5.76 -4.59
CA ALA A 61 5.92 4.50 -4.73
C ALA A 61 5.00 3.27 -4.74
N HIS A 62 3.86 3.35 -4.03
CA HIS A 62 2.89 2.27 -3.90
C HIS A 62 1.68 2.42 -4.82
N LEU A 63 1.70 3.36 -5.76
CA LEU A 63 0.57 3.63 -6.64
C LEU A 63 0.19 2.39 -7.48
N GLY A 64 -1.06 1.98 -7.34
CA GLY A 64 -1.62 0.81 -8.01
C GLY A 64 -1.11 -0.55 -7.51
N GLN A 65 -0.32 -0.57 -6.43
CA GLN A 65 -0.03 -1.79 -5.69
C GLN A 65 -1.19 -2.11 -4.75
N ILE A 66 -1.55 -3.39 -4.66
CA ILE A 66 -2.69 -3.87 -3.88
C ILE A 66 -2.21 -4.96 -2.92
N ARG A 67 -2.67 -4.91 -1.66
CA ARG A 67 -2.40 -5.93 -0.65
C ARG A 67 -3.18 -7.21 -0.93
N ALA A 68 -2.80 -8.31 -0.29
CA ALA A 68 -3.59 -9.54 -0.30
C ALA A 68 -5.02 -9.35 0.25
N SER A 69 -5.24 -8.34 1.11
CA SER A 69 -6.56 -7.94 1.63
C SER A 69 -7.45 -7.26 0.57
N GLY A 70 -6.88 -6.81 -0.55
CA GLY A 70 -7.59 -6.02 -1.58
C GLY A 70 -7.49 -4.51 -1.39
N GLU A 71 -6.82 -4.04 -0.34
CA GLU A 71 -6.63 -2.61 -0.08
C GLU A 71 -5.42 -2.03 -0.85
N PRO A 72 -5.40 -0.72 -1.13
CA PRO A 72 -4.21 -0.04 -1.63
C PRO A 72 -3.01 -0.29 -0.71
N TYR A 73 -1.85 -0.60 -1.27
CA TYR A 73 -0.69 -0.97 -0.45
C TYR A 73 -0.22 0.16 0.48
N ILE A 74 -0.47 1.42 0.11
CA ILE A 74 -0.18 2.59 0.96
C ILE A 74 -0.83 2.52 2.36
N THR A 75 -1.90 1.74 2.56
CA THR A 75 -2.50 1.58 3.89
C THR A 75 -1.52 0.94 4.88
N HIS A 76 -0.68 0.00 4.44
CA HIS A 76 0.23 -0.71 5.32
C HIS A 76 1.35 0.17 5.91
N PRO A 77 2.11 0.97 5.13
CA PRO A 77 3.07 1.91 5.70
C PRO A 77 2.45 2.92 6.68
N ILE A 78 1.18 3.33 6.48
CA ILE A 78 0.47 4.21 7.43
C ILE A 78 0.19 3.47 8.74
N GLU A 79 -0.30 2.22 8.67
CA GLU A 79 -0.53 1.36 9.85
C GLU A 79 0.74 1.12 10.66
N VAL A 80 1.89 0.95 9.99
CA VAL A 80 3.18 0.76 10.66
C VAL A 80 3.65 2.02 11.41
N ALA A 81 3.23 3.21 10.97
CA ALA A 81 3.67 4.48 11.54
C ALA A 81 2.80 5.02 12.68
N ALA A 82 1.59 4.49 12.89
CA ALA A 82 0.56 5.00 13.81
C ALA A 82 0.68 4.52 15.26
#